data_AF-A0A8S3R9M2-F1
#
_entry.id   AF-A0A8S3R9M2-F1
#
_cell.length_a   1.000
_cell.length_b   1.000
_cell.length_c   1.000
_cell.angle_alpha   90.00
_cell.angle_beta   90.00
_cell.angle_gamma   90.00
#
_symmetry.space_group_name_H-M   'P 1'
#
loop_
_entity.id
_entity.type
_entity.pdbx_description
1 polymer ?
#
loop_
_entity_poly.entity_id
_entity_poly.type
_entity_poly.pdbx_seq_one_letter_code
_entity_poly.pdbx_strand_id
1 'polypeptide(L)'
;MSNVYLKSQGIDQNPIEKMRGSRFNVQFHNAGGIFILKHVILNYLLKSKMSLNYTQQLIVDCLQNKTLICICQALGMICKTITGPYWKAASEKKTPIEMGHIYCRLVDVLNNIVQSPSLLYDNHIKLFFGPEKDCHDVPNIFVADENRDKTQLFISKLCFVIMEKAKKLFSDFLCGGKYFNADDDLKTTARTCPSNNITVERLMGKLDSAIKQSPNSSVGAIETKIVYNNNKTQTWLDNKSDSVKKVLLKSAIKNRKQVTLDRYLKKTKLFNNRVQIINQRIECKEKQLKRKFDKKATVKKTIEENGIWNFEIDLETELDKLRTKTEKIKAIKTQINLYKDDQVLDTSKIDKSLLIFSKKGKTLSVLELSANLRKLMCHRNPFNDPESLVNKEIIHTWEDDDTSEQSCWNGRLQSYQNEEFEVNTIESSYFKANLHTLNSFPVKYWKENEELEDGDLYNLSLTELKEDFQGKLLTFKDEAKKGSSPTLLDRLPTAAYSQARSHYYSTRGLLSAVFPPWTCTSLLRQPGHIELPQRDHIDAELSADARST
;
A
#
# COMPACT_ATOMS: atom_id res chain seq x y z
N MET A 1 -13.81 -1.54 43.60
CA MET A 1 -13.82 -3.03 43.65
C MET A 1 -12.56 -3.64 43.03
N SER A 2 -12.21 -3.35 41.77
CA SER A 2 -11.02 -3.97 41.12
C SER A 2 -9.69 -3.75 41.85
N ASN A 3 -9.37 -2.51 42.27
CA ASN A 3 -8.13 -2.24 43.04
C ASN A 3 -8.12 -2.88 44.44
N VAL A 4 -9.30 -3.09 45.04
CA VAL A 4 -9.41 -3.75 46.35
C VAL A 4 -9.14 -5.25 46.21
N TYR A 5 -9.66 -5.86 45.13
CA TYR A 5 -9.39 -7.26 44.80
C TYR A 5 -7.92 -7.50 44.39
N LEU A 6 -7.31 -6.62 43.60
CA LEU A 6 -5.89 -6.73 43.26
C LEU A 6 -5.00 -6.69 44.53
N LYS A 7 -5.30 -5.76 45.44
CA LYS A 7 -4.60 -5.67 46.74
C LYS A 7 -4.82 -6.91 47.61
N SER A 8 -6.01 -7.52 47.61
CA SER A 8 -6.26 -8.76 48.35
C SER A 8 -5.55 -9.99 47.74
N GLN A 9 -5.05 -9.88 46.51
CA GLN A 9 -4.20 -10.87 45.86
C GLN A 9 -2.70 -10.52 45.94
N GLY A 10 -2.32 -9.53 46.78
CA GLY A 10 -0.93 -9.11 46.95
C GLY A 10 -0.36 -8.26 45.81
N ILE A 11 -1.22 -7.67 44.96
CA ILE A 11 -0.82 -6.81 43.84
C ILE A 11 -1.08 -5.35 44.23
N ASP A 12 -0.01 -4.66 44.64
CA ASP A 12 -0.08 -3.27 45.10
C ASP A 12 -0.21 -2.24 43.98
N GLN A 13 0.32 -2.57 42.79
CA GLN A 13 0.27 -1.71 41.61
C GLN A 13 -0.31 -2.47 40.41
N ASN A 14 -1.27 -1.85 39.71
CA ASN A 14 -1.84 -2.42 38.50
C ASN A 14 -0.81 -2.32 37.35
N PRO A 15 -0.35 -3.45 36.77
CA PRO A 15 0.63 -3.46 35.68
C PRO A 15 0.06 -3.05 34.31
N ILE A 16 -1.22 -2.68 34.23
CA ILE A 16 -1.85 -2.20 32.99
C ILE A 16 -1.89 -0.67 32.97
N GLU A 17 -1.20 -0.08 32.01
CA GLU A 17 -1.18 1.35 31.74
C GLU A 17 -2.38 1.80 30.91
N LYS A 18 -2.80 3.06 31.13
CA LYS A 18 -3.80 3.71 30.28
C LYS A 18 -3.20 3.93 28.90
N MET A 19 -3.97 3.67 27.83
CA MET A 19 -3.60 3.91 26.44
C MET A 19 -3.40 5.42 26.13
N ARG A 20 -2.31 6.01 26.61
CA ARG A 20 -1.92 7.41 26.43
C ARG A 20 -0.45 7.46 26.02
N GLY A 21 -0.12 8.23 24.97
CA GLY A 21 1.25 8.34 24.45
C GLY A 21 1.55 7.32 23.34
N SER A 22 2.80 6.81 23.29
CA SER A 22 3.25 5.84 22.28
C SER A 22 2.44 4.54 22.36
N ARG A 23 1.41 4.44 21.51
CA ARG A 23 0.42 3.36 21.56
C ARG A 23 1.06 1.99 21.39
N PHE A 24 2.11 1.91 20.57
CA PHE A 24 2.85 0.68 20.33
C PHE A 24 3.52 0.17 21.61
N ASN A 25 4.23 1.04 22.34
CA ASN A 25 4.89 0.63 23.59
C ASN A 25 3.89 0.28 24.69
N VAL A 26 2.81 1.07 24.81
CA VAL A 26 1.77 0.82 25.82
C VAL A 26 1.05 -0.51 25.54
N GLN A 27 0.84 -0.88 24.28
CA GLN A 27 0.28 -2.19 23.91
C GLN A 27 1.20 -3.34 24.34
N PHE A 28 2.50 -3.24 24.08
CA PHE A 28 3.48 -4.26 24.46
C PHE A 28 3.61 -4.38 25.98
N HIS A 29 3.60 -3.25 26.69
CA HIS A 29 3.59 -3.20 28.14
C HIS A 29 2.33 -3.86 28.72
N ASN A 30 1.15 -3.46 28.22
CA ASN A 30 -0.13 -3.99 28.67
C ASN A 30 -0.29 -5.47 28.36
N ALA A 31 0.28 -5.97 27.26
CA ALA A 31 0.29 -7.39 26.95
C ALA A 31 1.06 -8.18 28.02
N GLY A 32 2.22 -7.68 28.45
CA GLY A 32 2.94 -8.22 29.61
C GLY A 32 2.12 -8.15 30.90
N GLY A 33 1.45 -7.03 31.16
CA GLY A 33 0.55 -6.88 32.31
C GLY A 33 -0.62 -7.87 32.31
N ILE A 34 -1.22 -8.13 31.14
CA ILE A 34 -2.30 -9.12 30.97
C ILE A 34 -1.78 -10.54 31.27
N PHE A 35 -0.59 -10.88 30.78
CA PHE A 35 0.02 -12.19 31.08
C PHE A 35 0.21 -12.39 32.59
N ILE A 36 0.72 -11.37 33.30
CA ILE A 36 0.92 -11.41 34.76
C ILE A 36 -0.42 -11.56 35.49
N LEU A 37 -1.45 -10.84 35.04
CA LEU A 37 -2.75 -10.82 35.69
C LEU A 37 -3.69 -11.96 35.26
N LYS A 38 -3.30 -12.84 34.31
CA LYS A 38 -4.21 -13.80 33.66
C LYS A 38 -5.02 -14.63 34.65
N HIS A 39 -4.36 -15.22 35.65
CA HIS A 39 -5.00 -16.06 36.66
C HIS A 39 -5.90 -15.25 37.60
N VAL A 40 -5.49 -14.03 37.96
CA VAL A 40 -6.24 -13.14 38.84
C VAL A 40 -7.52 -12.66 38.16
N ILE A 41 -7.44 -12.29 36.88
CA ILE A 41 -8.60 -11.86 36.09
C ILE A 41 -9.57 -13.03 35.88
N LEU A 42 -9.06 -14.22 35.52
CA LEU A 42 -9.88 -15.41 35.37
C LEU A 42 -10.58 -15.78 36.68
N ASN A 43 -9.84 -15.81 37.81
CA ASN A 43 -10.42 -16.09 39.12
C ASN A 43 -11.48 -15.07 39.51
N TYR A 44 -11.25 -13.78 39.25
CA TYR A 44 -12.23 -12.75 39.52
C TYR A 44 -13.51 -12.98 38.71
N LEU A 45 -13.40 -13.15 37.38
CA LEU A 45 -14.56 -13.29 36.52
C LEU A 45 -15.35 -14.57 36.82
N LEU A 46 -14.65 -15.70 37.02
CA LEU A 46 -15.29 -17.00 37.25
C LEU A 46 -15.86 -17.15 38.67
N LYS A 47 -15.27 -16.52 39.70
CA LYS A 47 -15.72 -16.68 41.10
C LYS A 47 -16.64 -15.56 41.60
N SER A 48 -16.58 -14.36 41.03
CA SER A 48 -17.30 -13.19 41.58
C SER A 48 -18.70 -12.97 41.00
N LYS A 49 -19.08 -13.64 39.91
CA LYS A 49 -20.36 -13.41 39.22
C LYS A 49 -21.09 -14.70 38.87
N MET A 50 -22.41 -14.71 39.08
CA MET A 50 -23.29 -15.81 38.67
C MET A 50 -23.50 -15.86 37.15
N SER A 51 -23.36 -14.74 36.43
CA SER A 51 -23.42 -14.68 34.97
C SER A 51 -22.46 -13.64 34.40
N LEU A 52 -21.81 -13.99 33.30
CA LEU A 52 -20.90 -13.12 32.55
C LEU A 52 -21.64 -12.47 31.38
N ASN A 53 -21.35 -11.19 31.10
CA ASN A 53 -21.82 -10.56 29.87
C ASN A 53 -20.95 -10.96 28.67
N TYR A 54 -21.42 -10.72 27.44
CA TYR A 54 -20.72 -11.10 26.21
C TYR A 54 -19.25 -10.65 26.18
N THR A 55 -18.97 -9.40 26.55
CA THR A 55 -17.59 -8.87 26.60
C THR A 55 -16.72 -9.59 27.62
N GLN A 56 -17.26 -9.92 28.80
CA GLN A 56 -16.56 -10.66 29.84
C GLN A 56 -16.30 -12.11 29.43
N GLN A 57 -17.27 -12.74 28.76
CA GLN A 57 -17.10 -14.08 28.20
C GLN A 57 -15.96 -14.09 27.18
N LEU A 58 -15.95 -13.13 26.25
CA LEU A 58 -14.87 -12.98 25.28
C LEU A 58 -13.49 -12.82 25.97
N ILE A 59 -13.41 -12.05 27.05
CA ILE A 59 -12.16 -11.90 27.82
C ILE A 59 -11.74 -13.24 28.44
N VAL A 60 -12.67 -14.00 29.02
CA VAL A 60 -12.38 -15.32 29.57
C VAL A 60 -11.87 -16.26 28.48
N ASP A 61 -12.57 -16.33 27.35
CA ASP A 61 -12.19 -17.17 26.21
C ASP A 61 -10.79 -16.80 25.69
N CYS A 62 -10.48 -15.49 25.61
CA CYS A 62 -9.16 -15.01 25.22
C CYS A 62 -8.07 -15.37 26.22
N LEU A 63 -8.34 -15.29 27.53
CA LEU A 63 -7.37 -15.60 28.58
C LEU A 63 -7.14 -17.11 28.75
N GLN A 64 -8.11 -17.94 28.39
CA GLN A 64 -7.98 -19.40 28.36
C GLN A 64 -7.23 -19.90 27.10
N ASN A 65 -7.21 -19.10 26.03
CA ASN A 65 -6.49 -19.43 24.81
C ASN A 65 -4.96 -19.35 25.02
N LYS A 66 -4.32 -20.53 25.10
CA LYS A 66 -2.87 -20.67 25.29
C LYS A 66 -2.06 -19.88 24.25
N THR A 67 -2.49 -19.84 22.99
CA THR A 67 -1.79 -19.12 21.92
C THR A 67 -1.78 -17.61 22.15
N LEU A 68 -2.92 -17.04 22.57
CA LEU A 68 -3.01 -15.60 22.87
C LEU A 68 -2.15 -15.23 24.08
N ILE A 69 -2.12 -16.09 25.10
CA ILE A 69 -1.24 -15.91 26.27
C ILE A 69 0.24 -15.97 25.88
N CYS A 70 0.64 -16.88 24.99
CA CYS A 70 2.01 -16.93 24.44
C CYS A 70 2.37 -15.63 23.71
N ILE A 71 1.44 -15.06 22.94
CA ILE A 71 1.65 -13.77 22.27
C ILE A 71 1.80 -12.65 23.30
N CYS A 72 0.95 -12.61 24.33
CA CYS A 72 1.06 -11.62 25.41
C CYS A 72 2.40 -11.69 26.15
N GLN A 73 2.88 -12.91 26.41
CA GLN A 73 4.19 -13.19 26.99
C GLN A 73 5.32 -12.67 26.08
N ALA A 74 5.30 -13.03 24.79
CA ALA A 74 6.30 -12.58 23.82
C ALA A 74 6.37 -11.04 23.74
N LEU A 75 5.22 -10.37 23.67
CA LEU A 75 5.12 -8.91 23.63
C LEU A 75 5.65 -8.27 24.92
N GLY A 76 5.31 -8.83 26.09
CA GLY A 76 5.80 -8.37 27.39
C GLY A 76 7.32 -8.50 27.52
N MET A 77 7.88 -9.64 27.07
CA MET A 77 9.31 -9.90 27.06
C MET A 77 10.06 -8.92 26.15
N ILE A 78 9.59 -8.73 24.91
CA ILE A 78 10.13 -7.73 23.97
C ILE A 78 10.01 -6.31 24.57
N CYS A 79 8.91 -6.02 25.26
CA CYS A 79 8.70 -4.73 25.90
C CYS A 79 9.78 -4.41 26.91
N LYS A 80 10.09 -5.37 27.78
CA LYS A 80 11.03 -5.16 28.89
C LYS A 80 12.48 -5.14 28.42
N THR A 81 12.82 -5.95 27.43
CA THR A 81 14.21 -6.13 26.99
C THR A 81 14.64 -5.16 25.88
N ILE A 82 13.70 -4.73 25.03
CA ILE A 82 14.00 -3.96 23.82
C ILE A 82 13.22 -2.64 23.77
N THR A 83 11.89 -2.69 23.62
CA THR A 83 11.14 -1.47 23.26
C THR A 83 11.05 -0.48 24.42
N GLY A 84 10.82 -0.96 25.64
CA GLY A 84 10.79 -0.14 26.85
C GLY A 84 12.10 0.61 27.07
N PRO A 85 13.25 -0.09 27.12
CA PRO A 85 14.56 0.57 27.21
C PRO A 85 14.81 1.54 26.04
N TYR A 86 14.45 1.16 24.81
CA TYR A 86 14.55 2.05 23.64
C TYR A 86 13.79 3.36 23.86
N TRP A 87 12.53 3.29 24.32
CA TRP A 87 11.70 4.48 24.54
C TRP A 87 12.17 5.33 25.71
N LYS A 88 12.74 4.72 26.76
CA LYS A 88 13.43 5.45 27.84
C LYS A 88 14.60 6.25 27.26
N ALA A 89 15.48 5.59 26.50
CA ALA A 89 16.63 6.25 25.87
C ALA A 89 16.20 7.33 24.87
N ALA A 90 15.16 7.09 24.07
CA ALA A 90 14.60 8.08 23.14
C ALA A 90 13.91 9.24 23.86
N SER A 91 13.53 9.10 25.14
CA SER A 91 12.96 10.19 25.93
C SER A 91 14.05 11.02 26.64
N GLU A 92 15.16 10.37 27.00
CA GLU A 92 16.31 11.00 27.68
C GLU A 92 17.24 11.72 26.70
N LYS A 93 17.52 11.10 25.55
CA LYS A 93 18.39 11.69 24.52
C LYS A 93 17.68 12.80 23.78
N LYS A 94 18.43 13.87 23.48
CA LYS A 94 17.85 15.11 22.97
C LYS A 94 17.71 15.12 21.45
N THR A 95 18.57 14.38 20.73
CA THR A 95 18.61 14.46 19.26
C THR A 95 18.52 13.09 18.57
N PRO A 96 17.99 13.02 17.34
CA PRO A 96 18.01 11.80 16.52
C PRO A 96 19.42 11.30 16.19
N ILE A 97 20.40 12.20 16.03
CA ILE A 97 21.78 11.82 15.69
C ILE A 97 22.46 11.09 16.86
N GLU A 98 22.23 11.56 18.11
CA GLU A 98 22.70 10.86 19.32
C GLU A 98 22.09 9.46 19.49
N MET A 99 20.98 9.16 18.81
CA MET A 99 20.36 7.84 18.80
C MET A 99 20.99 6.88 17.78
N GLY A 100 21.86 7.35 16.87
CA GLY A 100 22.43 6.54 15.78
C GLY A 100 23.04 5.20 16.22
N HIS A 101 23.88 5.22 17.26
CA HIS A 101 24.46 3.99 17.81
C HIS A 101 23.44 3.07 18.48
N ILE A 102 22.34 3.63 19.02
CA ILE A 102 21.22 2.83 19.56
C ILE A 102 20.48 2.15 18.42
N TYR A 103 20.26 2.82 17.29
CA TYR A 103 19.61 2.20 16.13
C TYR A 103 20.42 1.03 15.58
N CYS A 104 21.75 1.19 15.48
CA CYS A 104 22.63 0.10 15.08
C CYS A 104 22.52 -1.08 16.06
N ARG A 105 22.66 -0.79 17.35
CA ARG A 105 22.54 -1.81 18.42
C ARG A 105 21.18 -2.51 18.42
N LEU A 106 20.10 -1.77 18.16
CA LEU A 106 18.74 -2.31 18.07
C LEU A 106 18.64 -3.34 16.95
N VAL A 107 19.16 -3.02 15.75
CA VAL A 107 19.16 -3.94 14.62
C VAL A 107 20.00 -5.19 14.92
N ASP A 108 21.18 -5.02 15.52
CA ASP A 108 22.06 -6.14 15.88
C ASP A 108 21.40 -7.06 16.91
N VAL A 109 20.80 -6.49 17.95
CA VAL A 109 20.10 -7.24 19.00
C VAL A 109 18.92 -8.00 18.42
N LEU A 110 18.11 -7.36 17.57
CA LEU A 110 16.98 -8.01 16.93
C LEU A 110 17.43 -9.15 16.00
N ASN A 111 18.52 -8.97 15.25
CA ASN A 111 19.07 -10.01 14.39
C ASN A 111 19.50 -11.25 15.19
N ASN A 112 20.20 -11.04 16.31
CA ASN A 112 20.61 -12.13 17.20
C ASN A 112 19.40 -12.85 17.82
N ILE A 113 18.33 -12.13 18.19
CA ILE A 113 17.10 -12.74 18.72
C ILE A 113 16.35 -13.52 17.66
N VAL A 114 16.31 -13.04 16.41
CA VAL A 114 15.68 -13.77 15.30
C VAL A 114 16.36 -15.11 15.07
N GLN A 115 17.70 -15.14 15.13
CA GLN A 115 18.50 -16.35 14.99
C GLN A 115 18.40 -17.26 16.23
N SER A 116 18.32 -16.69 17.43
CA SER A 116 18.28 -17.44 18.69
C SER A 116 17.36 -16.76 19.71
N PRO A 117 16.04 -17.03 19.67
CA PRO A 117 15.06 -16.42 20.58
C PRO A 117 15.27 -16.80 22.05
N SER A 118 15.94 -17.93 22.31
CA SER A 118 16.34 -18.40 23.64
C SER A 118 17.19 -17.36 24.39
N LEU A 119 18.00 -16.57 23.68
CA LEU A 119 18.85 -15.53 24.28
C LEU A 119 18.06 -14.51 25.12
N LEU A 120 16.78 -14.30 24.79
CA LEU A 120 15.89 -13.38 25.49
C LEU A 120 15.33 -14.00 26.78
N TYR A 121 15.15 -15.33 26.81
CA TYR A 121 14.75 -16.08 28.02
C TYR A 121 15.86 -16.12 29.05
N ASP A 122 17.07 -16.41 28.58
CA ASP A 122 18.23 -16.60 29.45
C ASP A 122 18.85 -15.25 29.87
N ASN A 123 18.20 -14.14 29.50
CA ASN A 123 18.60 -12.77 29.80
C ASN A 123 20.01 -12.40 29.28
N HIS A 124 20.52 -13.18 28.32
CA HIS A 124 21.85 -13.01 27.73
C HIS A 124 21.91 -11.86 26.72
N ILE A 125 20.76 -11.39 26.23
CA ILE A 125 20.69 -10.26 25.31
C ILE A 125 19.72 -9.18 25.77
N LYS A 126 20.19 -7.93 25.75
CA LYS A 126 19.42 -6.72 26.04
C LYS A 126 19.86 -5.60 25.11
N LEU A 127 18.97 -4.61 24.93
CA LEU A 127 19.30 -3.42 24.16
C LEU A 127 20.44 -2.60 24.81
N PHE A 128 20.42 -2.45 26.13
CA PHE A 128 21.48 -1.81 26.92
C PHE A 128 22.08 -2.78 27.93
N PHE A 129 23.39 -2.73 28.10
CA PHE A 129 24.10 -3.49 29.12
C PHE A 129 23.98 -2.77 30.48
N GLY A 130 23.67 -3.53 31.54
CA GLY A 130 23.65 -3.03 32.92
C GLY A 130 22.44 -3.50 33.73
N PRO A 131 22.50 -3.40 35.07
CA PRO A 131 21.35 -3.67 35.94
C PRO A 131 20.30 -2.59 35.71
N GLU A 132 19.07 -2.98 35.34
CA GLU A 132 17.95 -2.04 35.34
C GLU A 132 17.67 -1.63 36.80
N LYS A 133 17.63 -0.32 37.06
CA LYS A 133 17.23 0.22 38.38
C LYS A 133 15.78 -0.12 38.76
N ASP A 134 14.97 -0.50 37.78
CA ASP A 134 13.58 -0.93 37.97
C ASP A 134 13.44 -2.41 37.60
N CYS A 135 13.81 -3.33 38.49
CA CYS A 135 13.49 -4.74 38.29
C CYS A 135 12.83 -5.29 39.56
N HIS A 136 11.50 -5.20 39.61
CA HIS A 136 10.77 -6.42 39.93
C HIS A 136 11.24 -7.47 38.91
N ASP A 137 11.59 -8.68 39.35
CA ASP A 137 12.16 -9.80 38.57
C ASP A 137 11.24 -10.28 37.42
N VAL A 138 11.01 -9.41 36.45
CA VAL A 138 10.07 -9.63 35.35
C VAL A 138 10.59 -10.65 34.31
N PRO A 139 11.91 -10.82 34.04
CA PRO A 139 12.37 -11.93 33.21
C PRO A 139 11.95 -13.28 33.80
N ASN A 140 12.08 -13.47 35.12
CA ASN A 140 11.73 -14.73 35.78
C ASN A 140 10.23 -15.04 35.72
N ILE A 141 9.37 -14.01 35.80
CA ILE A 141 7.91 -14.16 35.69
C ILE A 141 7.50 -14.65 34.30
N PHE A 142 8.24 -14.28 33.25
CA PHE A 142 7.96 -14.69 31.88
C PHE A 142 8.67 -15.98 31.45
N VAL A 143 9.52 -16.60 32.28
CA VAL A 143 10.27 -17.81 31.90
C VAL A 143 9.52 -19.11 32.27
N ALA A 144 8.60 -19.06 33.22
CA ALA A 144 7.99 -20.24 33.85
C ALA A 144 6.80 -20.91 33.10
N ASP A 145 6.60 -20.68 31.80
CA ASP A 145 5.41 -21.20 31.08
C ASP A 145 5.74 -22.47 30.26
N GLU A 146 4.81 -23.44 30.27
CA GLU A 146 4.88 -24.74 29.58
C GLU A 146 4.96 -24.61 28.04
N ASN A 147 4.71 -23.43 27.49
CA ASN A 147 4.62 -23.19 26.04
C ASN A 147 5.84 -22.45 25.45
N ARG A 148 7.04 -22.69 26.01
CA ARG A 148 8.29 -22.01 25.62
C ARG A 148 8.52 -21.99 24.10
N ASP A 149 8.32 -23.11 23.42
CA ASP A 149 8.57 -23.23 21.97
C ASP A 149 7.66 -22.32 21.14
N LYS A 150 6.37 -22.23 21.49
CA LYS A 150 5.41 -21.36 20.81
C LYS A 150 5.73 -19.90 21.05
N THR A 151 6.08 -19.53 22.28
CA THR A 151 6.45 -18.16 22.61
C THR A 151 7.77 -17.76 21.93
N GLN A 152 8.77 -18.64 21.84
CA GLN A 152 9.99 -18.42 21.06
C GLN A 152 9.71 -18.19 19.57
N LEU A 153 8.80 -18.97 18.98
CA LEU A 153 8.37 -18.78 17.59
C LEU A 153 7.74 -17.38 17.40
N PHE A 154 6.88 -16.94 18.32
CA PHE A 154 6.30 -15.61 18.26
C PHE A 154 7.34 -14.51 18.45
N ILE A 155 8.28 -14.66 19.37
CA ILE A 155 9.39 -13.72 19.57
C ILE A 155 10.19 -13.58 18.28
N SER A 156 10.60 -14.70 17.66
CA SER A 156 11.37 -14.69 16.40
C SER A 156 10.63 -13.93 15.30
N LYS A 157 9.34 -14.26 15.07
CA LYS A 157 8.51 -13.59 14.05
C LYS A 157 8.32 -12.10 14.33
N LEU A 158 8.02 -11.74 15.58
CA LEU A 158 7.82 -10.34 15.97
C LEU A 158 9.12 -9.54 15.83
N CYS A 159 10.24 -10.07 16.32
CA CYS A 159 11.55 -9.43 16.22
C CYS A 159 12.00 -9.30 14.76
N PHE A 160 11.71 -10.27 13.89
CA PHE A 160 11.98 -10.17 12.45
C PHE A 160 11.24 -8.99 11.82
N VAL A 161 9.93 -8.87 12.09
CA VAL A 161 9.13 -7.75 11.57
C VAL A 161 9.62 -6.41 12.11
N ILE A 162 9.93 -6.33 13.41
CA ILE A 162 10.47 -5.12 14.03
C ILE A 162 11.83 -4.77 13.41
N MET A 163 12.70 -5.75 13.17
CA MET A 163 14.02 -5.56 12.56
C MET A 163 13.91 -4.99 11.15
N GLU A 164 13.09 -5.59 10.28
CA GLU A 164 12.91 -5.13 8.90
C GLU A 164 12.36 -3.70 8.87
N LYS A 165 11.43 -3.37 9.78
CA LYS A 165 10.94 -1.99 9.93
C LYS A 165 12.01 -1.05 10.47
N ALA A 166 12.78 -1.45 11.46
CA ALA A 166 13.88 -0.64 12.01
C ALA A 166 14.95 -0.35 10.96
N LYS A 167 15.35 -1.34 10.16
CA LYS A 167 16.30 -1.17 9.05
C LYS A 167 15.79 -0.16 8.02
N LYS A 168 14.51 -0.22 7.67
CA LYS A 168 13.90 0.72 6.72
C LYS A 168 13.78 2.13 7.30
N LEU A 169 13.30 2.26 8.54
CA LEU A 169 13.06 3.56 9.18
C LEU A 169 14.36 4.29 9.52
N PHE A 170 15.38 3.55 9.94
CA PHE A 170 16.65 4.11 10.38
C PHE A 170 17.76 3.97 9.33
N SER A 171 17.44 3.64 8.08
CA SER A 171 18.42 3.41 7.00
C SER A 171 19.43 4.56 6.88
N ASP A 172 18.98 5.80 7.04
CA ASP A 172 19.83 6.99 6.99
C ASP A 172 20.82 7.09 8.17
N PHE A 173 20.54 6.44 9.31
CA PHE A 173 21.37 6.45 10.52
C PHE A 173 22.17 5.16 10.73
N LEU A 174 21.96 4.13 9.89
CA LEU A 174 22.68 2.86 9.93
C LEU A 174 23.94 2.92 9.04
N CYS A 175 24.81 1.90 9.11
CA CYS A 175 26.04 1.82 8.32
C CYS A 175 25.76 2.10 6.83
N GLY A 176 26.45 3.10 6.25
CA GLY A 176 26.25 3.53 4.86
C GLY A 176 25.16 4.59 4.66
N GLY A 177 24.42 4.97 5.71
CA GLY A 177 23.41 6.03 5.70
C GLY A 177 23.99 7.45 5.79
N LYS A 178 23.22 8.43 5.32
CA LYS A 178 23.61 9.87 5.25
C LYS A 178 24.04 10.46 6.60
N TYR A 179 23.48 9.97 7.70
CA TYR A 179 23.64 10.49 9.06
C TYR A 179 24.44 9.56 9.99
N PHE A 180 24.98 8.46 9.47
CA PHE A 180 25.78 7.51 10.25
C PHE A 180 27.03 8.16 10.84
N ASN A 181 27.78 8.91 10.00
CA ASN A 181 28.94 9.71 10.40
C ASN A 181 28.61 11.21 10.23
N ALA A 182 27.69 11.70 11.06
CA ALA A 182 27.30 13.11 11.05
C ALA A 182 28.46 14.04 11.42
N ASP A 183 28.65 15.07 10.60
CA ASP A 183 29.58 16.18 10.88
C ASP A 183 29.11 17.01 12.08
N ASP A 184 30.03 17.74 12.71
CA ASP A 184 29.75 18.53 13.91
C ASP A 184 28.76 19.67 13.63
N ASP A 185 28.78 20.26 12.44
CA ASP A 185 27.77 21.24 11.99
C ASP A 185 26.36 20.64 11.97
N LEU A 186 26.23 19.40 11.50
CA LEU A 186 24.96 18.68 11.47
C LEU A 186 24.48 18.34 12.88
N LYS A 187 25.39 17.91 13.78
CA LYS A 187 25.07 17.66 15.19
C LYS A 187 24.56 18.92 15.87
N THR A 188 25.19 20.06 15.59
CA THR A 188 24.79 21.34 16.19
C THR A 188 23.39 21.75 15.72
N THR A 189 23.09 21.53 14.44
CA THR A 189 21.78 21.82 13.86
C THR A 189 20.69 20.86 14.34
N ALA A 190 21.02 19.57 14.54
CA ALA A 190 20.08 18.56 15.03
C ALA A 190 19.68 18.74 16.50
N ARG A 191 20.38 19.59 17.27
CA ARG A 191 20.03 19.92 18.67
C ARG A 191 18.62 20.50 18.82
N THR A 192 18.08 21.13 17.78
CA THR A 192 16.73 21.69 17.82
C THR A 192 15.65 20.65 17.51
N CYS A 193 16.03 19.48 17.00
CA CYS A 193 15.10 18.43 16.60
C CYS A 193 14.96 17.39 17.72
N PRO A 194 13.74 17.11 18.22
CA PRO A 194 13.55 16.06 19.22
C PRO A 194 13.84 14.69 18.63
N SER A 195 14.38 13.80 19.46
CA SER A 195 14.66 12.38 19.16
C SER A 195 13.41 11.52 18.92
N ASN A 196 12.21 12.01 19.27
CA ASN A 196 10.95 11.31 19.10
C ASN A 196 9.80 12.24 18.69
N ASN A 197 8.74 11.65 18.16
CA ASN A 197 7.56 12.35 17.65
C ASN A 197 6.49 12.68 18.70
N ILE A 198 6.68 12.30 19.98
CA ILE A 198 5.65 12.40 21.04
C ILE A 198 5.18 13.84 21.22
N THR A 199 6.12 14.80 21.15
CA THR A 199 5.80 16.23 21.26
C THR A 199 4.89 16.67 20.13
N VAL A 200 5.17 16.22 18.91
CA VAL A 200 4.38 16.53 17.71
C VAL A 200 2.98 15.94 17.82
N GLU A 201 2.88 14.64 18.16
CA GLU A 201 1.59 13.96 18.35
C GLU A 201 0.75 14.64 19.43
N ARG A 202 1.37 15.04 20.55
CA ARG A 202 0.68 15.74 21.64
C ARG A 202 0.16 17.10 21.19
N LEU A 203 0.96 17.86 20.44
CA LEU A 203 0.54 19.17 19.93
C LEU A 203 -0.60 19.02 18.92
N MET A 204 -0.54 18.02 18.04
CA MET A 204 -1.62 17.70 17.10
C MET A 204 -2.90 17.28 17.82
N GLY A 205 -2.80 16.44 18.86
CA GLY A 205 -3.95 16.06 19.68
C GLY A 205 -4.60 17.26 20.37
N LYS A 206 -3.78 18.21 20.89
CA LYS A 206 -4.28 19.47 21.45
C LYS A 206 -4.97 20.34 20.38
N LEU A 207 -4.40 20.41 19.17
CA LEU A 207 -4.97 21.16 18.05
C LEU A 207 -6.32 20.60 17.61
N ASP A 208 -6.40 19.29 17.37
CA ASP A 208 -7.65 18.60 16.99
C ASP A 208 -8.74 18.80 18.04
N SER A 209 -8.40 18.60 19.33
CA SER A 209 -9.34 18.84 20.42
C SER A 209 -9.83 20.28 20.47
N ALA A 210 -8.93 21.26 20.28
CA ALA A 210 -9.28 22.67 20.35
C ALA A 210 -10.13 23.13 19.15
N ILE A 211 -9.86 22.60 17.95
CA ILE A 211 -10.69 22.85 16.75
C ILE A 211 -12.11 22.32 16.98
N LYS A 212 -12.26 21.13 17.55
CA LYS A 212 -13.57 20.53 17.85
C LYS A 212 -14.35 21.32 18.90
N GLN A 213 -13.67 21.80 19.94
CA GLN A 213 -14.30 22.57 21.02
C GLN A 213 -14.63 24.00 20.62
N SER A 214 -13.97 24.55 19.60
CA SER A 214 -14.14 25.95 19.19
C SER A 214 -14.16 26.07 17.67
N PRO A 215 -15.18 25.52 16.99
CA PRO A 215 -15.25 25.47 15.53
C PRO A 215 -15.30 26.86 14.87
N ASN A 216 -15.82 27.86 15.59
CA ASN A 216 -15.90 29.24 15.11
C ASN A 216 -14.60 30.03 15.33
N SER A 217 -13.59 29.45 15.99
CA SER A 217 -12.29 30.11 16.18
C SER A 217 -11.39 29.91 14.96
N SER A 218 -10.64 30.96 14.59
CA SER A 218 -9.62 30.81 13.57
C SER A 218 -8.52 29.85 14.01
N VAL A 219 -7.99 29.05 13.08
CA VAL A 219 -6.88 28.12 13.34
C VAL A 219 -5.68 28.84 13.95
N GLY A 220 -5.34 30.04 13.47
CA GLY A 220 -4.24 30.83 14.01
C GLY A 220 -4.42 31.26 15.48
N ALA A 221 -5.66 31.52 15.91
CA ALA A 221 -5.94 31.80 17.33
C ALA A 221 -5.76 30.55 18.20
N ILE A 222 -6.22 29.40 17.71
CA ILE A 222 -6.05 28.10 18.38
C ILE A 222 -4.57 27.73 18.48
N GLU A 223 -3.82 27.83 17.39
CA GLU A 223 -2.38 27.58 17.36
C GLU A 223 -1.64 28.48 18.34
N THR A 224 -1.96 29.78 18.36
CA THR A 224 -1.34 30.75 19.29
C THR A 224 -1.58 30.35 20.73
N LYS A 225 -2.81 29.95 21.08
CA LYS A 225 -3.15 29.47 22.43
C LYS A 225 -2.34 28.22 22.80
N ILE A 226 -2.18 27.28 21.87
CA ILE A 226 -1.42 26.05 22.11
C ILE A 226 0.07 26.36 22.31
N VAL A 227 0.67 27.18 21.46
CA VAL A 227 2.07 27.62 21.58
C VAL A 227 2.30 28.36 22.90
N TYR A 228 1.42 29.30 23.23
CA TYR A 228 1.49 30.09 24.47
C TYR A 228 1.51 29.19 25.71
N ASN A 229 0.62 28.19 25.75
CA ASN A 229 0.55 27.24 26.84
C ASN A 229 1.74 26.28 26.87
N ASN A 230 2.17 25.78 25.70
CA ASN A 230 3.25 24.80 25.61
C ASN A 230 4.60 25.39 26.00
N ASN A 231 4.85 26.66 25.63
CA ASN A 231 6.07 27.37 25.96
C ASN A 231 6.07 27.97 27.37
N LYS A 232 4.99 27.76 28.15
CA LYS A 232 4.79 28.36 29.47
C LYS A 232 4.99 29.89 29.45
N THR A 233 4.54 30.54 28.37
CA THR A 233 4.79 31.96 28.12
C THR A 233 4.21 32.83 29.24
N GLN A 234 3.09 32.43 29.83
CA GLN A 234 2.51 33.10 31.00
C GLN A 234 3.48 33.11 32.19
N THR A 235 3.95 31.93 32.60
CA THR A 235 4.92 31.80 33.71
C THR A 235 6.20 32.56 33.43
N TRP A 236 6.69 32.53 32.18
CA TRP A 236 7.86 33.31 31.77
C TRP A 236 7.63 34.83 31.89
N LEU A 237 6.44 35.32 31.50
CA LEU A 237 6.06 36.72 31.65
C LEU A 237 5.90 37.14 33.11
N ASP A 238 5.34 36.26 33.94
CA ASP A 238 5.11 36.53 35.36
C ASP A 238 6.41 36.56 36.18
N ASN A 239 7.46 35.88 35.70
CA ASN A 239 8.81 35.96 36.26
C ASN A 239 9.59 37.22 35.86
N LYS A 240 9.00 38.15 35.09
CA LYS A 240 9.63 39.44 34.72
C LYS A 240 9.03 40.57 35.56
N SER A 241 9.82 41.62 35.78
CA SER A 241 9.32 42.83 36.44
C SER A 241 8.22 43.51 35.61
N ASP A 242 7.31 44.21 36.29
CA ASP A 242 6.16 44.86 35.65
C ASP A 242 6.56 45.90 34.60
N SER A 243 7.69 46.59 34.79
CA SER A 243 8.24 47.54 33.82
C SER A 243 8.64 46.83 32.52
N VAL A 244 9.37 45.71 32.62
CA VAL A 244 9.81 44.90 31.48
C VAL A 244 8.61 44.24 30.78
N LYS A 245 7.65 43.71 31.55
CA LYS A 245 6.41 43.10 31.03
C LYS A 245 5.61 44.10 30.18
N LYS A 246 5.43 45.33 30.67
CA LYS A 246 4.75 46.40 29.92
C LYS A 246 5.46 46.76 28.62
N VAL A 247 6.80 46.84 28.62
CA VAL A 247 7.59 47.13 27.42
C VAL A 247 7.45 46.00 26.38
N LEU A 248 7.55 44.74 26.80
CA LEU A 248 7.40 43.58 25.91
C LEU A 248 6.02 43.52 25.27
N LEU A 249 4.95 43.73 26.05
CA LEU A 249 3.58 43.74 25.54
C LEU A 249 3.34 44.89 24.56
N LYS A 250 3.83 46.10 24.87
CA LYS A 250 3.74 47.25 23.94
C LYS A 250 4.48 46.99 22.64
N SER A 251 5.67 46.37 22.70
CA SER A 251 6.44 45.97 21.51
C SER A 251 5.68 44.94 20.67
N ALA A 252 5.11 43.91 21.29
CA ALA A 252 4.31 42.90 20.60
C ALA A 252 3.07 43.50 19.89
N ILE A 253 2.38 44.45 20.54
CA ILE A 253 1.24 45.17 19.95
C ILE A 253 1.70 45.99 18.74
N LYS A 254 2.81 46.73 18.87
CA LYS A 254 3.37 47.55 17.78
C LYS A 254 3.74 46.70 16.56
N ASN A 255 4.34 45.54 16.80
CA ASN A 255 4.79 44.63 15.74
C ASN A 255 3.66 43.79 15.10
N ARG A 256 2.43 43.82 15.65
CA ARG A 256 1.29 43.04 15.15
C ARG A 256 1.01 43.30 13.66
N LYS A 257 1.09 44.56 13.22
CA LYS A 257 0.83 44.93 11.83
C LYS A 257 1.83 44.25 10.89
N GLN A 258 3.12 44.32 11.20
CA GLN A 258 4.17 43.69 10.41
C GLN A 258 4.00 42.16 10.36
N VAL A 259 3.78 41.53 11.52
CA VAL A 259 3.58 40.07 11.58
C VAL A 259 2.35 39.63 10.77
N THR A 260 1.30 40.44 10.73
CA THR A 260 0.10 40.15 9.94
C THR A 260 0.39 40.25 8.44
N LEU A 261 1.13 41.27 8.03
CA LEU A 261 1.58 41.45 6.65
C LEU A 261 2.48 40.29 6.20
N ASP A 262 3.47 39.92 7.02
CA ASP A 262 4.39 38.82 6.72
C ASP A 262 3.64 37.48 6.56
N ARG A 263 2.63 37.22 7.41
CA ARG A 263 1.77 36.04 7.26
C ARG A 263 0.98 36.05 5.96
N TYR A 264 0.43 37.21 5.58
CA TYR A 264 -0.29 37.35 4.32
C TYR A 264 0.63 37.08 3.13
N LEU A 265 1.80 37.74 3.07
CA LEU A 265 2.79 37.55 2.02
C LEU A 265 3.23 36.09 1.90
N LYS A 266 3.50 35.43 3.05
CA LYS A 266 3.86 34.01 3.08
C LYS A 266 2.73 33.12 2.55
N LYS A 267 1.47 33.40 2.93
CA LYS A 267 0.29 32.65 2.45
C LYS A 267 0.14 32.79 0.93
N THR A 268 0.31 34.00 0.40
CA THR A 268 0.25 34.26 -1.05
C THR A 268 1.37 33.55 -1.80
N LYS A 269 2.61 33.59 -1.30
CA LYS A 269 3.74 32.85 -1.87
C LYS A 269 3.47 31.34 -1.93
N LEU A 270 2.96 30.75 -0.84
CA LEU A 270 2.62 29.33 -0.80
C LEU A 270 1.49 28.96 -1.75
N PHE A 271 0.48 29.83 -1.88
CA PHE A 271 -0.60 29.64 -2.83
C PHE A 271 -0.07 29.60 -4.27
N ASN A 272 0.76 30.59 -4.64
CA ASN A 272 1.38 30.64 -5.97
C ASN A 272 2.24 29.41 -6.25
N ASN A 273 3.04 28.96 -5.28
CA ASN A 273 3.83 27.73 -5.42
C ASN A 273 2.93 26.49 -5.64
N ARG A 274 1.79 26.40 -4.94
CA ARG A 274 0.84 25.28 -5.12
C ARG A 274 0.22 25.31 -6.51
N VAL A 275 -0.18 26.48 -7.00
CA VAL A 275 -0.72 26.63 -8.36
C VAL A 275 0.32 26.21 -9.40
N GLN A 276 1.58 26.61 -9.24
CA GLN A 276 2.67 26.17 -10.14
C GLN A 276 2.83 24.64 -10.15
N ILE A 277 2.85 23.99 -8.99
CA ILE A 277 2.95 22.53 -8.90
C ILE A 277 1.76 21.84 -9.57
N ILE A 278 0.54 22.37 -9.39
CA ILE A 278 -0.67 21.84 -10.02
C ILE A 278 -0.58 21.97 -11.54
N ASN A 279 -0.20 23.14 -12.05
CA ASN A 279 -0.06 23.38 -13.50
C ASN A 279 1.01 22.46 -14.11
N GLN A 280 2.16 22.29 -13.46
CA GLN A 280 3.19 21.34 -13.89
C GLN A 280 2.66 19.90 -13.98
N ARG A 281 1.81 19.48 -13.04
CA ARG A 281 1.17 18.15 -13.07
C ARG A 281 0.17 18.02 -14.21
N ILE A 282 -0.62 19.07 -14.49
CA ILE A 282 -1.57 19.10 -15.61
C ILE A 282 -0.79 18.99 -16.93
N GLU A 283 0.23 19.81 -17.15
CA GLU A 283 1.08 19.76 -18.35
C GLU A 283 1.74 18.39 -18.54
N CYS A 284 2.25 17.78 -17.46
CA CYS A 284 2.83 16.44 -17.52
C CYS A 284 1.79 15.40 -17.97
N LYS A 285 0.55 15.47 -17.45
CA LYS A 285 -0.53 14.57 -17.84
C LYS A 285 -0.95 14.79 -19.29
N GLU A 286 -1.07 16.03 -19.74
CA GLU A 286 -1.39 16.36 -21.14
C GLU A 286 -0.32 15.84 -22.10
N LYS A 287 0.96 16.03 -21.78
CA LYS A 287 2.07 15.46 -22.57
C LYS A 287 2.01 13.93 -22.61
N GLN A 288 1.67 13.27 -21.51
CA GLN A 288 1.49 11.82 -21.49
C GLN A 288 0.30 11.36 -22.33
N LEU A 289 -0.84 12.06 -22.26
CA LEU A 289 -2.03 11.76 -23.06
C LEU A 289 -1.76 11.98 -24.55
N LYS A 290 -1.11 13.09 -24.93
CA LYS A 290 -0.72 13.36 -26.30
C LYS A 290 0.22 12.28 -26.84
N ARG A 291 1.25 11.89 -26.07
CA ARG A 291 2.12 10.76 -26.43
C ARG A 291 1.36 9.45 -26.60
N LYS A 292 0.35 9.16 -25.76
CA LYS A 292 -0.50 7.97 -25.93
C LYS A 292 -1.36 8.05 -27.18
N PHE A 293 -1.93 9.22 -27.47
CA PHE A 293 -2.72 9.47 -28.67
C PHE A 293 -1.87 9.34 -29.95
N ASP A 294 -0.70 9.99 -29.98
CA ASP A 294 0.23 9.93 -31.11
C ASP A 294 0.71 8.48 -31.37
N LYS A 295 0.98 7.72 -30.31
CA LYS A 295 1.27 6.28 -30.42
C LYS A 295 0.11 5.51 -31.04
N LYS A 296 -1.13 5.72 -30.55
CA LYS A 296 -2.32 5.07 -31.11
C LYS A 296 -2.56 5.43 -32.58
N ALA A 297 -2.38 6.70 -32.95
CA ALA A 297 -2.50 7.16 -34.33
C ALA A 297 -1.44 6.51 -35.25
N THR A 298 -0.21 6.38 -34.75
CA THR A 298 0.89 5.72 -35.49
C THR A 298 0.59 4.24 -35.72
N VAL A 299 0.12 3.53 -34.68
CA VAL A 299 -0.29 2.13 -34.79
C VAL A 299 -1.44 1.97 -35.78
N LYS A 300 -2.48 2.82 -35.69
CA LYS A 300 -3.62 2.78 -36.62
C LYS A 300 -3.19 2.97 -38.07
N LYS A 301 -2.33 3.95 -38.35
CA LYS A 301 -1.77 4.18 -39.69
C LYS A 301 -0.97 2.97 -40.19
N THR A 302 -0.20 2.34 -39.30
CA THR A 302 0.59 1.14 -39.63
C THR A 302 -0.31 -0.06 -39.96
N ILE A 303 -1.45 -0.19 -39.27
CA ILE A 303 -2.48 -1.21 -39.56
C ILE A 303 -3.17 -0.93 -40.90
N GLU A 304 -3.50 0.33 -41.19
CA GLU A 304 -4.12 0.75 -42.47
C GLU A 304 -3.17 0.53 -43.66
N GLU A 305 -1.86 0.73 -43.49
CA GLU A 305 -0.86 0.59 -44.55
C GLU A 305 -0.43 -0.86 -44.80
N ASN A 306 -0.28 -1.69 -43.76
CA ASN A 306 0.34 -3.02 -43.88
C ASN A 306 -0.59 -4.19 -43.58
N GLY A 307 -1.80 -3.94 -43.05
CA GLY A 307 -2.67 -4.98 -42.53
C GLY A 307 -2.08 -5.74 -41.34
N ILE A 308 -2.84 -6.67 -40.77
CA ILE A 308 -2.41 -7.59 -39.71
C ILE A 308 -2.46 -9.00 -40.30
N TRP A 309 -1.36 -9.75 -40.20
CA TRP A 309 -1.27 -11.12 -40.72
C TRP A 309 -1.83 -12.10 -39.70
N ASN A 310 -3.03 -12.62 -39.90
CA ASN A 310 -3.71 -13.46 -38.90
C ASN A 310 -3.49 -14.96 -39.13
N PHE A 311 -3.18 -15.35 -40.35
CA PHE A 311 -2.98 -16.74 -40.75
C PHE A 311 -1.56 -16.97 -41.30
N GLU A 312 -1.07 -18.20 -41.15
CA GLU A 312 0.25 -18.60 -41.68
C GLU A 312 0.33 -18.42 -43.20
N ILE A 313 -0.81 -18.58 -43.89
CA ILE A 313 -0.96 -18.30 -45.31
C ILE A 313 -0.70 -16.82 -45.62
N ASP A 314 -1.19 -15.89 -44.80
CA ASP A 314 -0.94 -14.44 -44.98
C ASP A 314 0.56 -14.14 -44.83
N LEU A 315 1.21 -14.75 -43.84
CA LEU A 315 2.64 -14.61 -43.59
C LEU A 315 3.45 -15.07 -44.81
N GLU A 316 3.16 -16.25 -45.35
CA GLU A 316 3.90 -16.81 -46.48
C GLU A 316 3.64 -16.03 -47.77
N THR A 317 2.37 -15.71 -48.05
CA THR A 317 1.97 -14.97 -49.25
C THR A 317 2.56 -13.56 -49.28
N GLU A 318 2.58 -12.85 -48.14
CA GLU A 318 3.16 -11.50 -48.04
C GLU A 318 4.69 -11.52 -47.99
N LEU A 319 5.31 -12.56 -47.42
CA LEU A 319 6.77 -12.72 -47.46
C LEU A 319 7.27 -13.07 -48.85
N ASP A 320 6.49 -13.74 -49.69
CA ASP A 320 6.87 -14.08 -51.07
C ASP A 320 6.78 -12.89 -52.03
N LYS A 321 5.92 -11.91 -51.73
CA LYS A 321 5.87 -10.63 -52.46
C LYS A 321 7.14 -9.79 -52.27
N LEU A 322 7.89 -10.01 -51.19
CA LEU A 322 9.08 -9.23 -50.83
C LEU A 322 10.36 -9.84 -51.41
N ARG A 323 11.13 -9.04 -52.17
CA ARG A 323 12.31 -9.51 -52.91
C ARG A 323 13.58 -9.52 -52.07
N THR A 324 13.73 -8.62 -51.10
CA THR A 324 14.97 -8.51 -50.32
C THR A 324 14.85 -9.04 -48.89
N LYS A 325 15.94 -9.62 -48.38
CA LYS A 325 16.04 -10.10 -47.00
C LYS A 325 15.81 -8.98 -45.97
N THR A 326 16.23 -7.76 -46.29
CA THR A 326 16.04 -6.58 -45.45
C THR A 326 14.58 -6.14 -45.34
N GLU A 327 13.83 -6.21 -46.44
CA GLU A 327 12.40 -5.91 -46.46
C GLU A 327 11.62 -6.96 -45.67
N LYS A 328 11.93 -8.26 -45.84
CA LYS A 328 11.31 -9.34 -45.06
C LYS A 328 11.50 -9.14 -43.55
N ILE A 329 12.72 -8.80 -43.11
CA ILE A 329 12.99 -8.51 -41.69
C ILE A 329 12.20 -7.28 -41.21
N LYS A 330 12.11 -6.23 -42.03
CA LYS A 330 11.39 -5.01 -41.67
C LYS A 330 9.89 -5.26 -41.53
N ALA A 331 9.28 -5.98 -42.48
CA ALA A 331 7.88 -6.35 -42.45
C ALA A 331 7.55 -7.21 -41.22
N ILE A 332 8.35 -8.24 -40.92
CA ILE A 332 8.17 -9.09 -39.74
C ILE A 332 8.32 -8.28 -38.44
N LYS A 333 9.29 -7.37 -38.34
CA LYS A 333 9.44 -6.48 -37.18
C LYS A 333 8.25 -5.56 -36.99
N THR A 334 7.71 -5.01 -38.08
CA THR A 334 6.51 -4.18 -38.05
C THR A 334 5.33 -4.99 -37.52
N GLN A 335 5.14 -6.22 -38.00
CA GLN A 335 4.09 -7.12 -37.50
C GLN A 335 4.30 -7.46 -36.02
N ILE A 336 5.48 -7.90 -35.58
CA ILE A 336 5.76 -8.19 -34.16
C ILE A 336 5.51 -6.96 -33.26
N ASN A 337 5.83 -5.75 -33.73
CA ASN A 337 5.51 -4.51 -33.00
C ASN A 337 4.01 -4.22 -32.98
N LEU A 338 3.27 -4.51 -34.06
CA LEU A 338 1.80 -4.45 -34.04
C LEU A 338 1.23 -5.40 -32.99
N TYR A 339 1.69 -6.66 -32.93
CA TYR A 339 1.28 -7.61 -31.89
C TYR A 339 1.67 -7.19 -30.47
N LYS A 340 2.72 -6.39 -30.31
CA LYS A 340 3.15 -5.83 -29.02
C LYS A 340 2.34 -4.60 -28.58
N ASP A 341 1.96 -3.75 -29.54
CA ASP A 341 1.31 -2.46 -29.28
C ASP A 341 -0.23 -2.52 -29.38
N ASP A 342 -0.78 -3.51 -30.10
CA ASP A 342 -2.21 -3.81 -30.13
C ASP A 342 -2.62 -4.32 -28.75
N GLN A 343 -3.36 -3.50 -28.01
CA GLN A 343 -3.74 -3.67 -26.59
C GLN A 343 -4.64 -4.92 -26.32
N VAL A 344 -4.71 -5.84 -27.28
CA VAL A 344 -5.57 -7.03 -27.30
C VAL A 344 -4.81 -8.29 -26.86
N LEU A 345 -3.48 -8.33 -27.01
CA LEU A 345 -2.67 -9.39 -26.42
C LEU A 345 -2.33 -9.04 -24.98
N ASP A 346 -2.84 -9.85 -24.04
CA ASP A 346 -2.46 -9.77 -22.64
C ASP A 346 -0.98 -10.17 -22.49
N THR A 347 -0.10 -9.18 -22.66
CA THR A 347 1.37 -9.31 -22.62
C THR A 347 1.91 -9.94 -21.32
N SER A 348 1.06 -10.13 -20.31
CA SER A 348 1.38 -10.86 -19.07
C SER A 348 1.52 -12.37 -19.29
N LYS A 349 0.87 -12.94 -20.33
CA LYS A 349 0.87 -14.38 -20.64
C LYS A 349 1.84 -14.79 -21.76
N ILE A 350 2.41 -13.82 -22.47
CA ILE A 350 3.30 -14.06 -23.61
C ILE A 350 4.74 -14.11 -23.13
N ASP A 351 5.50 -15.10 -23.60
CA ASP A 351 6.94 -15.14 -23.36
C ASP A 351 7.61 -13.90 -23.98
N LYS A 352 8.16 -13.03 -23.12
CA LYS A 352 8.85 -11.80 -23.50
C LYS A 352 10.01 -12.06 -24.45
N SER A 353 10.53 -13.29 -24.52
CA SER A 353 11.57 -13.70 -25.46
C SER A 353 11.14 -13.60 -26.94
N LEU A 354 9.84 -13.74 -27.23
CA LEU A 354 9.27 -13.70 -28.58
C LEU A 354 9.21 -12.28 -29.18
N LEU A 355 9.27 -11.26 -28.33
CA LEU A 355 9.19 -9.84 -28.70
C LEU A 355 10.58 -9.19 -28.91
N ILE A 356 11.65 -9.98 -28.82
CA ILE A 356 13.03 -9.51 -28.90
C ILE A 356 13.55 -9.69 -30.33
N PHE A 357 14.19 -8.64 -30.87
CA PHE A 357 14.72 -8.64 -32.25
C PHE A 357 16.20 -9.04 -32.36
N SER A 358 16.88 -9.25 -31.23
CA SER A 358 18.31 -9.56 -31.17
C SER A 358 18.68 -10.33 -29.90
N LYS A 359 19.52 -11.36 -30.03
CA LYS A 359 20.03 -12.14 -28.90
C LYS A 359 21.55 -12.01 -28.84
N LYS A 360 22.10 -11.61 -27.69
CA LYS A 360 23.56 -11.42 -27.49
C LYS A 360 24.22 -10.52 -28.57
N GLY A 361 23.56 -9.42 -28.95
CA GLY A 361 24.10 -8.44 -29.91
C GLY A 361 24.01 -8.82 -31.39
N LYS A 362 23.49 -10.00 -31.74
CA LYS A 362 23.21 -10.39 -33.14
C LYS A 362 21.72 -10.27 -33.45
N THR A 363 21.37 -9.69 -34.61
CA THR A 363 20.00 -9.62 -35.10
C THR A 363 19.50 -11.01 -35.49
N LEU A 364 18.29 -11.35 -35.07
CA LEU A 364 17.66 -12.62 -35.43
C LEU A 364 17.48 -12.73 -36.95
N SER A 365 17.63 -13.94 -37.48
CA SER A 365 17.43 -14.26 -38.89
C SER A 365 15.95 -14.18 -39.29
N VAL A 366 15.68 -14.15 -40.60
CA VAL A 366 14.29 -14.15 -41.12
C VAL A 366 13.51 -15.36 -40.59
N LEU A 367 14.13 -16.55 -40.57
CA LEU A 367 13.52 -17.80 -40.10
C LEU A 367 13.20 -17.78 -38.60
N GLU A 368 14.08 -17.22 -37.79
CA GLU A 368 13.84 -17.10 -36.34
C GLU A 368 12.75 -16.07 -36.02
N LEU A 369 12.73 -14.95 -36.75
CA LEU A 369 11.71 -13.92 -36.59
C LEU A 369 10.34 -14.37 -37.10
N SER A 370 10.29 -15.14 -38.19
CA SER A 370 9.04 -15.72 -38.69
C SER A 370 8.52 -16.81 -37.74
N ALA A 371 9.41 -17.64 -37.16
CA ALA A 371 9.02 -18.59 -36.11
C ALA A 371 8.45 -17.89 -34.86
N ASN A 372 9.06 -16.78 -34.44
CA ASN A 372 8.54 -15.98 -33.32
C ASN A 372 7.17 -15.37 -33.65
N LEU A 373 7.01 -14.85 -34.88
CA LEU A 373 5.72 -14.31 -35.34
C LEU A 373 4.65 -15.40 -35.42
N ARG A 374 4.94 -16.59 -35.95
CA ARG A 374 4.02 -17.74 -35.96
C ARG A 374 3.54 -18.09 -34.55
N LYS A 375 4.46 -18.15 -33.58
CA LYS A 375 4.09 -18.39 -32.17
C LYS A 375 3.19 -17.28 -31.61
N LEU A 376 3.45 -16.02 -31.92
CA LEU A 376 2.58 -14.89 -31.53
C LEU A 376 1.21 -14.95 -32.20
N MET A 377 1.14 -15.43 -33.44
CA MET A 377 -0.11 -15.65 -34.17
C MET A 377 -0.94 -16.77 -33.55
N CYS A 378 -0.33 -17.91 -33.17
CA CYS A 378 -1.02 -18.99 -32.44
C CYS A 378 -1.59 -18.52 -31.09
N HIS A 379 -0.88 -17.64 -30.36
CA HIS A 379 -1.39 -17.08 -29.11
C HIS A 379 -2.60 -16.16 -29.30
N ARG A 380 -2.70 -15.49 -30.45
CA ARG A 380 -3.84 -14.62 -30.79
C ARG A 380 -5.01 -15.41 -31.39
N ASN A 381 -4.69 -16.40 -32.21
CA ASN A 381 -5.64 -17.20 -32.96
C ASN A 381 -5.46 -18.68 -32.60
N PRO A 382 -6.24 -19.20 -31.64
CA PRO A 382 -6.11 -20.58 -31.20
C PRO A 382 -6.48 -21.60 -32.29
N PHE A 383 -7.12 -21.19 -33.40
CA PHE A 383 -7.43 -22.06 -34.54
C PHE A 383 -6.20 -22.46 -35.38
N ASN A 384 -5.03 -21.87 -35.11
CA ASN A 384 -3.75 -22.30 -35.68
C ASN A 384 -3.15 -23.50 -34.92
N ASP A 385 -3.71 -23.86 -33.76
CA ASP A 385 -3.36 -25.04 -32.98
C ASP A 385 -4.66 -25.68 -32.44
N PRO A 386 -5.38 -26.46 -33.27
CA PRO A 386 -6.69 -27.00 -32.94
C PRO A 386 -6.69 -27.82 -31.64
N GLU A 387 -5.60 -28.52 -31.34
CA GLU A 387 -5.43 -29.30 -30.10
C GLU A 387 -5.48 -28.41 -28.85
N SER A 388 -5.07 -27.14 -28.95
CA SER A 388 -5.13 -26.17 -27.83
C SER A 388 -6.56 -25.77 -27.43
N LEU A 389 -7.53 -26.04 -28.30
CA LEU A 389 -8.97 -25.78 -28.07
C LEU A 389 -9.65 -26.93 -27.34
N VAL A 390 -9.02 -28.10 -27.24
CA VAL A 390 -9.54 -29.22 -26.46
C VAL A 390 -9.70 -28.82 -24.99
N ASN A 391 -10.83 -29.18 -24.40
CA ASN A 391 -11.34 -28.78 -23.08
C ASN A 391 -11.78 -27.32 -22.94
N LYS A 392 -11.89 -26.55 -24.03
CA LYS A 392 -12.49 -25.20 -23.98
C LYS A 392 -14.01 -25.27 -24.08
N GLU A 393 -14.66 -24.32 -23.42
CA GLU A 393 -16.11 -24.12 -23.51
C GLU A 393 -16.44 -23.27 -24.73
N ILE A 394 -17.50 -23.62 -25.43
CA ILE A 394 -17.99 -22.94 -26.64
C ILE A 394 -19.47 -22.62 -26.47
N ILE A 395 -19.95 -21.66 -27.25
CA ILE A 395 -21.38 -21.36 -27.38
C ILE A 395 -21.74 -21.66 -28.83
N HIS A 396 -22.49 -22.70 -29.07
CA HIS A 396 -22.95 -23.06 -30.40
C HIS A 396 -24.31 -22.42 -30.67
N THR A 397 -24.38 -21.54 -31.67
CA THR A 397 -25.63 -20.95 -32.16
C THR A 397 -26.18 -21.77 -33.32
N TRP A 398 -27.39 -22.26 -33.21
CA TRP A 398 -28.11 -22.96 -34.27
C TRP A 398 -29.18 -22.02 -34.80
N GLU A 399 -29.38 -21.99 -36.12
CA GLU A 399 -30.44 -21.23 -36.77
C GLU A 399 -31.43 -22.24 -37.33
N ASP A 400 -32.68 -22.16 -36.89
CA ASP A 400 -33.74 -23.02 -37.40
C ASP A 400 -34.13 -22.55 -38.81
N ASP A 401 -34.02 -23.44 -39.80
CA ASP A 401 -34.27 -23.15 -41.21
C ASP A 401 -35.72 -22.68 -41.47
N ASP A 402 -36.68 -23.17 -40.68
CA ASP A 402 -38.11 -22.88 -40.87
C ASP A 402 -38.55 -21.57 -40.21
N THR A 403 -37.96 -21.25 -39.06
CA THR A 403 -38.37 -20.09 -38.23
C THR A 403 -37.39 -18.92 -38.28
N SER A 404 -36.16 -19.15 -38.78
CA SER A 404 -35.01 -18.25 -38.64
C SER A 404 -34.70 -17.86 -37.18
N GLU A 405 -35.22 -18.61 -36.20
CA GLU A 405 -34.93 -18.38 -34.80
C GLU A 405 -33.54 -18.95 -34.46
N GLN A 406 -32.74 -18.16 -33.75
CA GLN A 406 -31.41 -18.58 -33.31
C GLN A 406 -31.48 -19.13 -31.88
N SER A 407 -31.15 -20.41 -31.71
CA SER A 407 -30.94 -21.03 -30.40
C SER A 407 -29.44 -21.08 -30.06
N CYS A 408 -29.07 -20.99 -28.78
CA CYS A 408 -27.67 -21.00 -28.34
C CYS A 408 -27.47 -22.08 -27.28
N TRP A 409 -26.47 -22.94 -27.50
CA TRP A 409 -26.15 -24.08 -26.68
C TRP A 409 -24.72 -23.95 -26.15
N ASN A 410 -24.50 -24.24 -24.87
CA ASN A 410 -23.14 -24.33 -24.36
C ASN A 410 -22.58 -25.72 -24.67
N GLY A 411 -21.34 -25.79 -25.12
CA GLY A 411 -20.65 -27.04 -25.38
C GLY A 411 -19.23 -27.02 -24.83
N ARG A 412 -18.61 -28.18 -24.68
CA ARG A 412 -17.18 -28.31 -24.40
C ARG A 412 -16.54 -29.24 -25.42
N LEU A 413 -15.44 -28.79 -26.00
CA LEU A 413 -14.63 -29.56 -26.94
C LEU A 413 -13.91 -30.68 -26.17
N GLN A 414 -14.20 -31.94 -26.43
CA GLN A 414 -13.61 -33.09 -25.72
C GLN A 414 -12.37 -33.63 -26.40
N SER A 415 -12.41 -33.76 -27.72
CA SER A 415 -11.32 -34.33 -28.51
C SER A 415 -11.28 -33.68 -29.90
N TYR A 416 -10.14 -33.79 -30.57
CA TYR A 416 -9.95 -33.32 -31.95
C TYR A 416 -9.30 -34.44 -32.75
N GLN A 417 -10.01 -34.96 -33.75
CA GLN A 417 -9.54 -36.03 -34.63
C GLN A 417 -10.10 -35.80 -36.05
N ASN A 418 -9.32 -36.11 -37.09
CA ASN A 418 -9.74 -36.04 -38.49
C ASN A 418 -10.35 -34.68 -38.91
N GLU A 419 -9.78 -33.57 -38.42
CA GLU A 419 -10.28 -32.21 -38.68
C GLU A 419 -11.65 -31.87 -38.08
N GLU A 420 -12.17 -32.74 -37.19
CA GLU A 420 -13.41 -32.54 -36.45
C GLU A 420 -13.16 -32.48 -34.94
N PHE A 421 -13.94 -31.66 -34.26
CA PHE A 421 -14.02 -31.61 -32.81
C PHE A 421 -15.23 -32.40 -32.32
N GLU A 422 -15.01 -33.29 -31.36
CA GLU A 422 -16.09 -33.91 -30.60
C GLU A 422 -16.56 -32.93 -29.52
N VAL A 423 -17.82 -32.51 -29.58
CA VAL A 423 -18.42 -31.54 -28.67
C VAL A 423 -19.41 -32.24 -27.75
N ASN A 424 -19.29 -32.00 -26.45
CA ASN A 424 -20.29 -32.40 -25.46
C ASN A 424 -21.16 -31.21 -25.07
N THR A 425 -22.48 -31.31 -25.17
CA THR A 425 -23.39 -30.26 -24.72
C THR A 425 -23.36 -30.12 -23.18
N ILE A 426 -23.45 -28.87 -22.69
CA ILE A 426 -23.53 -28.55 -21.27
C ILE A 426 -24.87 -27.86 -21.02
N GLU A 427 -25.61 -28.36 -20.04
CA GLU A 427 -26.94 -27.94 -19.57
C GLU A 427 -27.32 -26.50 -19.93
N SER A 428 -28.41 -26.36 -20.68
CA SER A 428 -28.95 -25.08 -21.16
C SER A 428 -29.60 -24.27 -20.01
N SER A 429 -28.79 -23.68 -19.13
CA SER A 429 -29.33 -22.60 -18.30
C SER A 429 -29.67 -21.43 -19.23
N TYR A 430 -30.96 -21.14 -19.45
CA TYR A 430 -31.45 -19.96 -20.18
C TYR A 430 -30.73 -18.69 -19.71
N PHE A 431 -29.64 -18.33 -20.38
CA PHE A 431 -28.78 -17.22 -20.00
C PHE A 431 -29.01 -16.07 -20.96
N LYS A 432 -29.56 -14.96 -20.45
CA LYS A 432 -29.48 -13.67 -21.17
C LYS A 432 -28.01 -13.31 -21.32
N ALA A 433 -27.56 -13.26 -22.57
CA ALA A 433 -26.19 -13.01 -22.98
C ALA A 433 -25.49 -11.91 -22.17
N ASN A 434 -24.58 -12.31 -21.27
CA ASN A 434 -23.47 -11.47 -20.84
C ASN A 434 -22.21 -12.03 -21.53
N LEU A 435 -21.94 -11.52 -22.73
CA LEU A 435 -20.89 -11.88 -23.68
C LEU A 435 -19.44 -11.56 -23.21
N HIS A 436 -19.16 -11.66 -21.91
CA HIS A 436 -17.89 -11.18 -21.32
C HIS A 436 -16.99 -12.25 -20.71
N THR A 437 -17.28 -13.54 -20.86
CA THR A 437 -16.29 -14.58 -20.57
C THR A 437 -15.34 -14.74 -21.76
N LEU A 438 -14.09 -14.31 -21.56
CA LEU A 438 -12.98 -14.28 -22.53
C LEU A 438 -12.60 -15.64 -23.18
N ASN A 439 -13.34 -16.71 -22.95
CA ASN A 439 -12.98 -18.07 -23.34
C ASN A 439 -14.09 -18.84 -24.08
N SER A 440 -15.23 -18.23 -24.42
CA SER A 440 -16.27 -18.89 -25.21
C SER A 440 -16.21 -18.51 -26.68
N PHE A 441 -16.24 -19.51 -27.56
CA PHE A 441 -16.25 -19.32 -29.01
C PHE A 441 -17.67 -19.52 -29.56
N PRO A 442 -18.25 -18.51 -30.21
CA PRO A 442 -19.51 -18.63 -30.90
C PRO A 442 -19.33 -19.35 -32.24
N VAL A 443 -20.09 -20.41 -32.50
CA VAL A 443 -20.07 -21.15 -33.77
C VAL A 443 -21.50 -21.19 -34.33
N LYS A 444 -21.67 -21.17 -35.65
CA LYS A 444 -22.93 -21.34 -36.37
C LYS A 444 -22.89 -22.64 -37.15
N TYR A 445 -23.94 -23.44 -37.04
CA TYR A 445 -24.07 -24.68 -37.79
C TYR A 445 -25.40 -24.75 -38.53
N TRP A 446 -25.36 -25.46 -39.66
CA TRP A 446 -26.47 -25.67 -40.57
C TRP A 446 -26.57 -27.16 -40.89
N LYS A 447 -27.56 -27.86 -40.33
CA LYS A 447 -27.96 -29.17 -40.84
C LYS A 447 -29.36 -29.57 -40.37
N GLU A 448 -30.08 -30.24 -41.28
CA GLU A 448 -31.46 -30.69 -41.11
C GLU A 448 -31.62 -31.75 -40.00
N ASN A 449 -32.56 -31.46 -39.09
CA ASN A 449 -33.38 -32.41 -38.31
C ASN A 449 -32.69 -33.47 -37.43
N GLU A 450 -31.89 -33.04 -36.44
CA GLU A 450 -31.68 -33.83 -35.22
C GLU A 450 -31.91 -32.94 -33.99
N GLU A 451 -32.89 -33.29 -33.16
CA GLU A 451 -33.09 -32.69 -31.83
C GLU A 451 -31.98 -33.19 -30.91
N LEU A 452 -31.04 -32.32 -30.54
CA LEU A 452 -29.98 -32.64 -29.57
C LEU A 452 -30.51 -32.51 -28.13
N GLU A 453 -30.28 -33.52 -27.30
CA GLU A 453 -30.55 -33.54 -25.87
C GLU A 453 -29.30 -33.18 -25.03
N ASP A 454 -29.51 -32.90 -23.74
CA ASP A 454 -28.42 -32.61 -22.79
C ASP A 454 -27.51 -33.84 -22.63
N GLY A 455 -26.22 -33.65 -22.90
CA GLY A 455 -25.21 -34.72 -22.84
C GLY A 455 -24.93 -35.40 -24.18
N ASP A 456 -25.55 -34.96 -25.27
CA ASP A 456 -25.26 -35.45 -26.60
C ASP A 456 -23.87 -35.05 -27.10
N LEU A 457 -23.28 -35.96 -27.87
CA LEU A 457 -22.02 -35.80 -28.55
C LEU A 457 -22.28 -35.54 -30.03
N TYR A 458 -21.70 -34.46 -30.58
CA TYR A 458 -21.72 -34.19 -32.01
C TYR A 458 -20.36 -33.69 -32.49
N ASN A 459 -20.13 -33.82 -33.80
CA ASN A 459 -18.88 -33.40 -34.42
C ASN A 459 -19.00 -32.02 -35.06
N LEU A 460 -17.97 -31.21 -34.90
CA LEU A 460 -17.88 -29.87 -35.47
C LEU A 460 -16.59 -29.73 -36.28
N SER A 461 -16.69 -29.39 -37.56
CA SER A 461 -15.49 -29.31 -38.41
C SER A 461 -14.64 -28.07 -38.10
N LEU A 462 -13.32 -28.20 -38.26
CA LEU A 462 -12.39 -27.08 -38.11
C LEU A 462 -12.67 -25.95 -39.12
N THR A 463 -13.19 -26.29 -40.31
CA THR A 463 -13.54 -25.33 -41.36
C THR A 463 -14.71 -24.44 -40.96
N GLU A 464 -15.80 -25.01 -40.44
CA GLU A 464 -16.96 -24.26 -39.94
C GLU A 464 -16.54 -23.30 -38.82
N LEU A 465 -15.73 -23.81 -37.89
CA LEU A 465 -15.21 -23.07 -36.75
C LEU A 465 -14.31 -21.88 -37.15
N LYS A 466 -13.57 -22.00 -38.26
CA LYS A 466 -12.71 -20.93 -38.81
C LYS A 466 -13.51 -19.84 -39.53
N GLU A 467 -14.56 -20.20 -40.27
CA GLU A 467 -15.38 -19.25 -41.05
C GLU A 467 -16.13 -18.27 -40.13
N ASP A 468 -16.70 -18.76 -39.02
CA ASP A 468 -17.42 -17.92 -38.06
C ASP A 468 -16.53 -16.94 -37.29
N PHE A 469 -15.30 -17.36 -36.97
CA PHE A 469 -14.34 -16.48 -36.28
C PHE A 469 -13.90 -15.32 -37.17
N GLN A 470 -13.73 -15.54 -38.47
CA GLN A 470 -13.41 -14.48 -39.43
C GLN A 470 -14.57 -13.47 -39.56
N GLY A 471 -15.82 -13.94 -39.56
CA GLY A 471 -17.01 -13.10 -39.63
C GLY A 471 -17.13 -12.08 -38.48
N LYS A 472 -16.77 -12.46 -37.24
CA LYS A 472 -16.83 -11.56 -36.07
C LYS A 472 -15.65 -10.58 -35.95
N LEU A 473 -14.48 -10.93 -36.45
CA LEU A 473 -13.33 -10.01 -36.49
C LEU A 473 -13.58 -8.80 -37.38
N LEU A 474 -14.45 -8.95 -38.39
CA LEU A 474 -14.92 -7.88 -39.27
C LEU A 474 -15.95 -6.97 -38.60
N THR A 475 -16.90 -7.50 -37.81
CA THR A 475 -17.96 -6.71 -37.16
C THR A 475 -17.49 -5.88 -35.95
N PHE A 476 -16.45 -6.33 -35.24
CA PHE A 476 -15.82 -5.54 -34.17
C PHE A 476 -15.24 -4.18 -34.65
N LYS A 477 -15.00 -4.01 -35.96
CA LYS A 477 -14.52 -2.73 -36.52
C LYS A 477 -15.59 -1.63 -36.53
N ASP A 478 -16.88 -1.97 -36.52
CA ASP A 478 -17.96 -1.00 -36.72
C ASP A 478 -18.64 -0.54 -35.41
N GLU A 479 -18.62 -1.33 -34.35
CA GLU A 479 -19.34 -1.02 -33.10
C GLU A 479 -18.59 -0.02 -32.17
N ALA A 480 -17.29 0.22 -32.38
CA ALA A 480 -16.48 1.09 -31.51
C ALA A 480 -16.78 2.61 -31.64
N LYS A 481 -17.79 3.03 -32.41
CA LYS A 481 -18.07 4.45 -32.74
C LYS A 481 -19.29 5.07 -32.07
N LYS A 482 -20.04 4.37 -31.20
CA LYS A 482 -21.22 4.96 -30.55
C LYS A 482 -21.23 4.72 -29.04
N GLY A 483 -21.08 5.79 -28.27
CA GLY A 483 -21.58 5.85 -26.90
C GLY A 483 -20.73 6.62 -25.89
N SER A 484 -21.03 7.91 -25.75
CA SER A 484 -21.44 8.56 -24.47
C SER A 484 -20.74 9.89 -24.19
N SER A 485 -21.57 10.94 -24.21
CA SER A 485 -21.31 12.31 -23.79
C SER A 485 -21.26 12.41 -22.26
N PRO A 486 -20.44 13.30 -21.65
CA PRO A 486 -20.47 13.52 -20.21
C PRO A 486 -21.53 14.56 -19.82
N THR A 487 -22.44 14.16 -18.93
CA THR A 487 -23.46 15.04 -18.33
C THR A 487 -22.81 16.10 -17.44
N LEU A 488 -22.99 17.36 -17.83
CA LEU A 488 -22.75 18.57 -17.03
C LEU A 488 -23.81 18.67 -15.93
N LEU A 489 -23.40 18.60 -14.66
CA LEU A 489 -24.18 19.09 -13.52
C LEU A 489 -23.27 19.96 -12.67
N ASP A 490 -23.38 21.27 -12.92
CA ASP A 490 -22.62 22.32 -12.26
C ASP A 490 -23.61 23.25 -11.54
N ARG A 491 -23.18 23.76 -10.37
CA ARG A 491 -23.80 24.77 -9.47
C ARG A 491 -24.48 24.26 -8.20
N LEU A 492 -23.73 24.21 -7.09
CA LEU A 492 -23.98 24.91 -5.81
C LEU A 492 -22.78 24.72 -4.83
N PRO A 493 -22.49 25.67 -3.90
CA PRO A 493 -21.16 25.82 -3.30
C PRO A 493 -21.01 25.00 -2.01
N THR A 494 -20.35 23.83 -2.10
CA THR A 494 -20.03 22.98 -0.93
C THR A 494 -18.52 22.83 -0.69
N ALA A 495 -17.71 23.78 -1.19
CA ALA A 495 -16.27 23.56 -1.39
C ALA A 495 -15.37 23.75 -0.16
N ALA A 496 -15.79 24.43 0.91
CA ALA A 496 -14.91 24.68 2.06
C ALA A 496 -15.01 23.62 3.19
N TYR A 497 -16.19 23.03 3.39
CA TYR A 497 -16.45 22.11 4.52
C TYR A 497 -16.19 20.63 4.20
N SER A 498 -16.22 20.25 2.92
CA SER A 498 -16.09 18.85 2.45
C SER A 498 -14.64 18.37 2.36
N GLN A 499 -13.71 19.21 1.89
CA GLN A 499 -12.31 18.83 1.68
C GLN A 499 -11.56 18.50 2.99
N ALA A 500 -11.94 19.12 4.11
CA ALA A 500 -11.36 18.81 5.42
C ALA A 500 -11.81 17.43 5.95
N ARG A 501 -13.03 16.97 5.59
CA ARG A 501 -13.56 15.67 6.02
C ARG A 501 -13.06 14.52 5.15
N SER A 502 -13.01 14.68 3.82
CA SER A 502 -12.60 13.58 2.92
C SER A 502 -11.13 13.17 3.10
N HIS A 503 -10.24 14.12 3.41
CA HIS A 503 -8.85 13.81 3.74
C HIS A 503 -8.66 13.15 5.12
N TYR A 504 -9.62 13.31 6.06
CA TYR A 504 -9.50 12.83 7.44
C TYR A 504 -10.09 11.43 7.68
N TYR A 505 -11.08 10.99 6.89
CA TYR A 505 -11.73 9.70 7.10
C TYR A 505 -11.06 8.54 6.34
N SER A 506 -10.33 8.79 5.24
CA SER A 506 -9.65 7.74 4.47
C SER A 506 -8.39 7.17 5.15
N THR A 507 -7.85 7.82 6.18
CA THR A 507 -6.58 7.45 6.84
C THR A 507 -6.75 6.61 8.11
N ARG A 508 -7.92 5.99 8.32
CA ARG A 508 -8.17 5.11 9.48
C ARG A 508 -8.00 3.61 9.20
N GLY A 509 -7.70 3.20 7.97
CA GLY A 509 -7.34 1.83 7.64
C GLY A 509 -5.86 1.72 7.31
N LEU A 510 -5.11 0.99 8.14
CA LEU A 510 -3.69 0.63 8.01
C LEU A 510 -2.68 1.72 8.39
N LEU A 511 -1.94 1.46 9.49
CA LEU A 511 -0.69 2.10 9.93
C LEU A 511 -0.66 3.63 9.79
N SER A 512 -0.85 4.34 10.90
CA SER A 512 -0.66 5.79 10.97
C SER A 512 0.83 6.17 10.91
N ALA A 513 1.42 5.99 9.74
CA ALA A 513 2.50 6.81 9.21
C ALA A 513 1.86 7.82 8.24
N VAL A 514 2.57 8.92 7.99
CA VAL A 514 2.24 10.01 7.04
C VAL A 514 1.37 11.15 7.59
N PHE A 515 2.07 12.22 7.98
CA PHE A 515 1.70 13.57 7.58
C PHE A 515 2.97 14.26 7.04
N PRO A 516 2.93 14.99 5.91
CA PRO A 516 4.01 15.90 5.58
C PRO A 516 4.12 16.95 6.69
N PRO A 517 5.32 17.38 7.09
CA PRO A 517 5.45 18.50 8.01
C PRO A 517 4.77 19.70 7.37
N TRP A 518 3.83 20.29 8.10
CA TRP A 518 3.31 21.58 7.76
C TRP A 518 4.49 22.53 7.82
N THR A 519 5.05 22.95 6.69
CA THR A 519 6.28 23.79 6.59
C THR A 519 6.08 25.21 7.17
N CYS A 520 5.01 25.43 7.94
CA CYS A 520 4.52 26.73 8.35
C CYS A 520 3.97 26.80 9.78
N THR A 521 3.93 25.71 10.57
CA THR A 521 3.38 25.81 11.92
C THR A 521 4.47 26.24 12.91
N SER A 522 4.25 27.35 13.61
CA SER A 522 5.08 27.80 14.73
C SER A 522 5.03 26.85 15.93
N LEU A 523 4.20 25.80 15.86
CA LEU A 523 4.00 24.78 16.89
C LEU A 523 5.24 23.94 17.18
N LEU A 524 6.17 23.81 16.22
CA LEU A 524 7.34 22.94 16.36
C LEU A 524 8.61 23.66 16.84
N ARG A 525 8.57 24.98 17.07
CA ARG A 525 9.76 25.73 17.51
C ARG A 525 9.95 25.61 19.02
N GLN A 526 11.08 25.05 19.45
CA GLN A 526 11.59 25.30 20.80
C GLN A 526 12.08 26.76 20.91
N PRO A 527 12.00 27.39 22.10
CA PRO A 527 12.61 28.70 22.30
C PRO A 527 14.14 28.58 22.25
N GLY A 528 14.73 28.98 21.13
CA GLY A 528 16.18 29.16 20.97
C GLY A 528 16.61 30.61 21.16
N HIS A 529 17.90 30.82 21.45
CA HIS A 529 18.52 32.14 21.55
C HIS A 529 18.31 32.97 20.28
N ILE A 530 18.14 34.29 20.46
CA ILE A 530 17.76 35.30 19.45
C ILE A 530 18.76 35.38 18.27
N GLU A 531 19.94 34.78 18.39
CA GLU A 531 21.07 34.96 17.46
C GLU A 531 21.25 33.82 16.43
N LEU A 532 20.40 32.80 16.40
CA LEU A 532 20.54 31.75 15.38
C LEU A 532 19.97 32.19 14.01
N PRO A 533 20.74 32.09 12.91
CA PRO A 533 20.30 32.51 11.59
C PRO A 533 19.09 31.70 11.11
N GLN A 534 18.14 32.38 10.47
CA GLN A 534 17.00 31.78 9.78
C GLN A 534 17.47 30.98 8.56
N ARG A 535 17.91 29.74 8.73
CA ARG A 535 18.14 28.79 7.64
C ARG A 535 16.96 27.81 7.52
N ASP A 536 16.85 27.20 6.34
CA ASP A 536 15.76 26.29 5.96
C ASP A 536 15.56 25.16 6.98
N HIS A 537 14.29 24.85 7.29
CA HIS A 537 13.89 23.84 8.27
C HIS A 537 14.36 22.44 7.82
N ILE A 538 15.34 21.88 8.53
CA ILE A 538 15.86 20.51 8.35
C ILE A 538 14.95 19.44 9.01
N ASP A 539 13.91 19.84 9.75
CA ASP A 539 13.00 18.92 10.46
C ASP A 539 12.32 17.88 9.55
N ALA A 540 12.11 18.20 8.27
CA ALA A 540 11.54 17.26 7.30
C ALA A 540 12.55 16.17 6.88
N GLU A 541 13.84 16.47 6.90
CA GLU A 541 14.91 15.58 6.44
C GLU A 541 15.48 14.68 7.54
N LEU A 542 15.36 15.06 8.82
CA LEU A 542 15.88 14.30 9.96
C LEU A 542 14.82 13.46 10.68
N SER A 543 13.54 13.70 10.41
CA SER A 543 12.47 12.85 10.95
C SER A 543 12.42 11.53 10.18
N ALA A 544 12.91 10.45 10.80
CA ALA A 544 12.82 9.08 10.28
C ALA A 544 11.38 8.67 9.91
N ASP A 545 10.38 9.24 10.60
CA ASP A 545 8.95 9.01 10.32
C ASP A 545 8.43 9.77 9.09
N ALA A 546 9.07 10.87 8.68
CA ALA A 546 8.61 11.68 7.55
C ALA A 546 8.97 11.07 6.18
N ARG A 547 9.91 10.13 6.13
CA ARG A 547 10.43 9.51 4.90
C ARG A 547 9.83 8.13 4.57
N SER A 548 8.90 7.61 5.39
CA SER A 548 8.25 6.31 5.15
C SER A 548 7.09 6.34 4.13
N THR A 549 7.08 7.30 3.20
CA THR A 549 6.16 7.28 2.04
C THR A 549 6.80 6.60 0.85
#